data_AF-A0A8C2FBK5-F1
#
_entry.id   AF-A0A8C2FBK5-F1
#
_cell.length_a   1.000
_cell.length_b   1.000
_cell.length_c   1.000
_cell.angle_alpha   90.00
_cell.angle_beta   90.00
_cell.angle_gamma   90.00
#
_symmetry.space_group_name_H-M   'P 1'
#
loop_
_entity.id
_entity.type
_entity.pdbx_description
1 polymer ?
#
loop_
_entity_poly.entity_id
_entity_poly.type
_entity_poly.pdbx_seq_one_letter_code
_entity_poly.pdbx_strand_id
1 'polypeptide(L)'
;MGGDPVTVIHDIRYLLDIGRNRKNPREDYLDIYVFGVGPLVNQENINALASKKDKEQHVFKLQGMENLEDVFVQMLDESRTLGLCGMVWEHKDGTPYHKQPWHAKISVIRPSKGHESCMGAIVSEYFVLTAAHCFTVDDEKHSIKVSVGGKRQEWEVEEVLFHPNYNLNAKKAKGIPEFYDYDVALIKLTKKLKYETTIRPICLPCTEGSIQALRLPRSTTCQQQMQELLPAKDIEALFVSESKKTLTRKAVYIKNGDKKASCERDALHAPGYDKVKDVSEVVTPRFLCTGGVAPYADPNTCKGDSGGPLIIHKRSRFIQVGVISWGVVDVCKRPQQVPGYARDFHINLYHVLPWLKEKLKNEDLGFL
;
A
#
# COMPACT_ATOMS: atom_id res chain seq x y z
N MET A 1 -8.90 30.14 34.01
CA MET A 1 -8.78 31.11 32.90
C MET A 1 -9.41 30.48 31.68
N GLY A 2 -10.61 30.92 31.32
CA GLY A 2 -11.37 30.43 30.17
C GLY A 2 -12.74 31.08 30.26
N GLY A 3 -13.02 32.04 29.38
CA GLY A 3 -14.31 32.75 29.34
C GLY A 3 -15.46 31.83 28.93
N ASP A 4 -16.67 32.40 28.79
CA ASP A 4 -17.83 31.66 28.29
C ASP A 4 -17.67 31.38 26.78
N PRO A 5 -17.55 30.10 26.35
CA PRO A 5 -17.43 29.76 24.94
C PRO A 5 -18.66 30.17 24.11
N VAL A 6 -19.83 30.37 24.71
CA VAL A 6 -21.05 30.81 24.00
C VAL A 6 -20.86 32.17 23.35
N THR A 7 -20.21 33.10 24.05
CA THR A 7 -19.96 34.45 23.54
C THR A 7 -19.02 34.42 22.33
N VAL A 8 -17.94 33.65 22.43
CA VAL A 8 -16.96 33.50 21.34
C VAL A 8 -17.59 32.86 20.10
N ILE A 9 -18.47 31.87 20.29
CA ILE A 9 -19.21 31.25 19.19
C ILE A 9 -20.11 32.28 18.48
N HIS A 10 -20.79 33.14 19.22
CA HIS A 10 -21.62 34.20 18.64
C HIS A 10 -20.78 35.19 17.82
N ASP A 11 -19.61 35.59 18.32
CA ASP A 11 -18.71 36.50 17.61
C ASP A 11 -18.21 35.87 16.30
N ILE A 12 -17.86 34.59 16.30
CA ILE A 12 -17.46 33.86 15.09
C ILE A 12 -18.61 33.79 14.08
N ARG A 13 -19.84 33.44 14.53
CA ARG A 13 -21.02 33.39 13.66
C ARG A 13 -21.34 34.77 13.06
N TYR A 14 -21.19 35.84 13.84
CA TYR A 14 -21.36 37.22 13.38
C TYR A 14 -20.31 37.58 12.31
N LEU A 15 -19.03 37.27 12.56
CA LEU A 15 -17.92 37.55 11.65
C LEU A 15 -18.08 36.83 10.30
N LEU A 16 -18.57 35.59 10.31
CA LEU A 16 -18.72 34.75 9.13
C LEU A 16 -20.09 34.89 8.43
N ASP A 17 -20.95 35.77 8.95
CA ASP A 17 -22.32 36.03 8.47
C ASP A 17 -23.22 34.77 8.44
N ILE A 18 -23.06 33.90 9.43
CA ILE A 18 -23.78 32.61 9.48
C ILE A 18 -25.18 32.81 10.07
N GLY A 19 -26.20 32.22 9.44
CA GLY A 19 -27.59 32.23 9.89
C GLY A 19 -28.36 33.53 9.64
N ARG A 20 -27.73 34.59 9.09
CA ARG A 20 -28.40 35.87 8.81
C ARG A 20 -29.36 35.81 7.61
N ASN A 21 -29.03 35.04 6.59
CA ASN A 21 -29.82 34.91 5.37
C ASN A 21 -30.50 33.54 5.29
N ARG A 22 -31.84 33.50 5.38
CA ARG A 22 -32.61 32.24 5.29
C ARG A 22 -32.45 31.49 3.96
N LYS A 23 -32.14 32.19 2.85
CA LYS A 23 -31.91 31.55 1.54
C LYS A 23 -30.48 31.04 1.37
N ASN A 24 -29.54 31.56 2.16
CA ASN A 24 -28.14 31.11 2.17
C ASN A 24 -27.59 31.22 3.59
N PRO A 25 -27.90 30.25 4.47
CA PRO A 25 -27.59 30.36 5.89
C PRO A 25 -26.10 30.14 6.21
N ARG A 26 -25.28 29.69 5.24
CA ARG A 26 -23.81 29.51 5.40
C ARG A 26 -23.40 28.59 6.57
N GLU A 27 -24.27 27.68 7.01
CA GLU A 27 -23.97 26.76 8.13
C GLU A 27 -22.80 25.80 7.82
N ASP A 28 -22.48 25.58 6.54
CA ASP A 28 -21.34 24.75 6.10
C ASP A 28 -19.96 25.39 6.38
N TYR A 29 -19.91 26.67 6.78
CA TYR A 29 -18.66 27.39 7.03
C TYR A 29 -18.18 27.29 8.49
N LEU A 30 -18.97 26.71 9.38
CA LEU A 30 -18.63 26.56 10.80
C LEU A 30 -19.13 25.23 11.35
N ASP A 31 -18.19 24.46 11.88
CA ASP A 31 -18.47 23.24 12.66
C ASP A 31 -17.85 23.36 14.04
N ILE A 32 -18.68 23.19 15.06
CA ILE A 32 -18.28 23.27 16.47
C ILE A 32 -18.39 21.87 17.05
N TYR A 33 -17.25 21.26 17.31
CA TYR A 33 -17.14 19.94 17.93
C TYR A 33 -16.83 20.08 19.43
N VAL A 34 -17.55 19.35 20.27
CA VAL A 34 -17.39 19.40 21.73
C VAL A 34 -17.08 18.02 22.28
N PHE A 35 -15.92 17.91 22.94
CA PHE A 35 -15.42 16.69 23.53
C PHE A 35 -15.53 16.77 25.05
N GLY A 36 -16.46 16.00 25.63
CA GLY A 36 -16.57 15.83 27.06
C GLY A 36 -15.51 14.85 27.57
N VAL A 37 -14.53 15.35 28.32
CA VAL A 37 -13.44 14.55 28.90
C VAL A 37 -13.62 14.45 30.42
N GLY A 38 -13.48 13.23 30.95
CA GLY A 38 -13.53 12.96 32.39
C GLY A 38 -14.81 12.24 32.83
N PRO A 39 -14.87 11.80 34.10
CA PRO A 39 -15.97 10.97 34.60
C PRO A 39 -17.29 11.73 34.77
N LEU A 40 -17.22 13.04 35.02
CA LEU A 40 -18.37 13.91 35.27
C LEU A 40 -18.48 14.95 34.15
N VAL A 41 -19.19 14.58 33.09
CA VAL A 41 -19.48 15.44 31.94
C VAL A 41 -20.96 15.82 31.99
N ASN A 42 -21.25 17.13 32.03
CA ASN A 42 -22.62 17.63 31.90
C ASN A 42 -23.02 17.61 30.42
N GLN A 43 -23.92 16.68 30.07
CA GLN A 43 -24.33 16.43 28.70
C GLN A 43 -25.10 17.61 28.09
N GLU A 44 -25.92 18.30 28.87
CA GLU A 44 -26.73 19.43 28.38
C GLU A 44 -25.84 20.58 27.93
N ASN A 45 -24.83 20.93 28.73
CA ASN A 45 -23.92 22.02 28.43
C ASN A 45 -23.10 21.76 27.17
N ILE A 46 -22.51 20.57 27.04
CA ILE A 46 -21.71 20.24 25.85
C ILE A 46 -22.59 20.13 24.59
N ASN A 47 -23.83 19.64 24.74
CA ASN A 47 -24.77 19.49 23.65
C ASN A 47 -25.32 20.83 23.17
N ALA A 48 -25.41 21.83 24.05
CA ALA A 48 -25.83 23.19 23.71
C ALA A 48 -24.75 23.95 22.90
N LEU A 49 -23.47 23.61 23.09
CA LEU A 49 -22.35 24.27 22.43
C LEU A 49 -22.05 23.73 21.03
N ALA A 50 -22.26 22.43 20.82
CA ALA A 50 -21.92 21.78 19.57
C ALA A 50 -22.88 22.11 18.42
N SER A 51 -22.38 22.06 17.19
CA SER A 51 -23.20 22.23 15.98
C SER A 51 -24.35 21.22 15.91
N LYS A 52 -25.44 21.63 15.25
CA LYS A 52 -26.63 20.80 14.99
C LYS A 52 -26.84 20.70 13.50
N LYS A 53 -26.34 19.62 12.89
CA LYS A 53 -26.50 19.35 11.46
C LYS A 53 -27.13 17.97 11.28
N ASP A 54 -27.97 17.84 10.27
CA ASP A 54 -28.64 16.58 9.96
C ASP A 54 -27.60 15.51 9.60
N LYS A 55 -27.72 14.33 10.23
CA LYS A 55 -26.85 13.14 10.00
C LYS A 55 -25.38 13.30 10.38
N GLU A 56 -25.02 14.37 11.08
CA GLU A 56 -23.67 14.57 11.62
C GLU A 56 -23.70 14.51 13.15
N GLN A 57 -22.56 14.11 13.75
CA GLN A 57 -22.39 14.09 15.19
C GLN A 57 -21.28 15.07 15.57
N HIS A 58 -21.60 16.00 16.48
CA HIS A 58 -20.66 17.04 16.93
C HIS A 58 -20.36 17.00 18.44
N VAL A 59 -21.01 16.09 19.17
CA VAL A 59 -20.82 15.91 20.62
C VAL A 59 -20.28 14.52 20.88
N PHE A 60 -19.17 14.47 21.62
CA PHE A 60 -18.51 13.20 21.94
C PHE A 60 -18.18 13.13 23.42
N LYS A 61 -18.65 12.08 24.09
CA LYS A 61 -18.29 11.79 25.47
C LYS A 61 -17.18 10.74 25.48
N LEU A 62 -15.97 11.17 25.83
CA LEU A 62 -14.82 10.29 25.89
C LEU A 62 -14.77 9.62 27.27
N GLN A 63 -15.22 8.37 27.34
CA GLN A 63 -15.05 7.53 28.54
C GLN A 63 -13.59 7.05 28.71
N GLY A 64 -12.78 7.14 27.65
CA GLY A 64 -11.35 6.85 27.59
C GLY A 64 -10.79 7.22 26.21
N MET A 65 -9.46 7.13 26.01
CA MET A 65 -8.85 7.45 24.71
C MET A 65 -9.29 6.52 23.57
N GLU A 66 -9.85 5.35 23.88
CA GLU A 66 -10.27 4.36 22.88
C GLU A 66 -11.46 4.79 22.01
N ASN A 67 -12.23 5.79 22.45
CA ASN A 67 -13.39 6.28 21.70
C ASN A 67 -13.03 7.44 20.76
N LEU A 68 -11.80 7.98 20.81
CA LEU A 68 -11.37 9.10 19.95
C LEU A 68 -11.35 8.70 18.46
N GLU A 69 -11.05 7.44 18.16
CA GLU A 69 -11.00 6.95 16.78
C GLU A 69 -12.37 7.03 16.09
N ASP A 70 -13.42 6.58 16.78
CA ASP A 70 -14.80 6.64 16.30
C ASP A 70 -15.25 8.09 16.07
N VAL A 71 -14.78 9.02 16.91
CA VAL A 71 -15.02 10.45 16.73
C VAL A 71 -14.42 10.96 15.42
N PHE A 72 -13.15 10.68 15.16
CA PHE A 72 -12.50 11.17 13.93
C PHE A 72 -13.18 10.64 12.67
N VAL A 73 -13.67 9.40 12.68
CA VAL A 73 -14.42 8.83 11.55
C VAL A 73 -15.73 9.57 11.31
N GLN A 74 -16.46 9.95 12.36
CA GLN A 74 -17.72 10.68 12.22
C GLN A 74 -17.53 12.15 11.82
N MET A 75 -16.36 12.73 12.10
CA MET A 75 -16.05 14.13 11.78
C MET A 75 -15.51 14.34 10.36
N LEU A 76 -14.90 13.32 9.75
CA LEU A 76 -14.21 13.48 8.48
C LEU A 76 -15.08 13.06 7.30
N ASP A 77 -15.37 13.99 6.39
CA ASP A 77 -15.93 13.68 5.07
C ASP A 77 -14.87 13.01 4.20
N GLU A 78 -14.79 11.67 4.28
CA GLU A 78 -13.80 10.89 3.55
C GLU A 78 -13.95 10.98 2.02
N SER A 79 -15.13 11.36 1.51
CA SER A 79 -15.40 11.42 0.06
C SER A 79 -14.41 12.33 -0.68
N ARG A 80 -13.93 13.38 -0.01
CA ARG A 80 -12.95 14.35 -0.53
C ARG A 80 -11.52 13.81 -0.55
N THR A 81 -11.26 12.70 0.13
CA THR A 81 -9.91 12.14 0.31
C THR A 81 -9.71 10.79 -0.35
N LEU A 82 -10.74 10.19 -0.95
CA LEU A 82 -10.69 8.84 -1.52
C LEU A 82 -9.54 8.66 -2.53
N GLY A 83 -9.23 9.70 -3.32
CA GLY A 83 -8.11 9.71 -4.28
C GLY A 83 -6.72 9.85 -3.66
N LEU A 84 -6.58 10.14 -2.36
CA LEU A 84 -5.28 10.17 -1.69
C LEU A 84 -4.72 8.75 -1.58
N CYS A 85 -3.53 8.55 -2.13
CA CYS A 85 -2.84 7.25 -2.12
C CYS A 85 -2.47 6.78 -0.70
N GLY A 86 -2.26 5.49 -0.47
CA GLY A 86 -1.64 4.98 0.75
C GLY A 86 -2.36 5.39 2.04
N MET A 87 -3.67 5.62 1.95
CA MET A 87 -4.55 5.91 3.07
C MET A 87 -5.36 4.66 3.40
N VAL A 88 -5.56 4.40 4.69
CA VAL A 88 -6.26 3.21 5.20
C VAL A 88 -7.33 3.64 6.16
N TRP A 89 -8.45 2.90 6.18
CA TRP A 89 -9.45 3.00 7.22
C TRP A 89 -9.18 1.92 8.29
N GLU A 90 -8.62 2.34 9.43
CA GLU A 90 -8.14 1.44 10.50
C GLU A 90 -9.21 1.11 11.57
N HIS A 91 -10.44 1.56 11.38
CA HIS A 91 -11.54 1.34 12.32
C HIS A 91 -11.70 -0.14 12.71
N LYS A 92 -12.12 -0.38 13.95
CA LYS A 92 -12.22 -1.73 14.54
C LYS A 92 -13.09 -2.69 13.71
N ASP A 93 -14.18 -2.18 13.13
CA ASP A 93 -15.10 -2.93 12.26
C ASP A 93 -14.65 -3.03 10.78
N GLY A 94 -13.46 -2.53 10.44
CA GLY A 94 -12.90 -2.57 9.10
C GLY A 94 -12.63 -3.99 8.62
N THR A 95 -13.17 -4.32 7.44
CA THR A 95 -12.86 -5.59 6.75
C THR A 95 -11.37 -5.64 6.32
N PRO A 96 -10.84 -6.81 5.95
CA PRO A 96 -9.47 -6.90 5.44
C PRO A 96 -9.18 -6.00 4.24
N TYR A 97 -10.19 -5.61 3.46
CA TYR A 97 -10.00 -4.68 2.33
C TYR A 97 -10.05 -3.21 2.76
N HIS A 98 -10.68 -2.86 3.89
CA HIS A 98 -10.55 -1.52 4.48
C HIS A 98 -9.12 -1.28 4.96
N LYS A 99 -8.49 -2.32 5.52
CA LYS A 99 -7.12 -2.30 6.03
C LYS A 99 -6.06 -2.35 4.93
N GLN A 100 -6.41 -2.83 3.73
CA GLN A 100 -5.50 -2.92 2.58
C GLN A 100 -6.24 -2.55 1.29
N PRO A 101 -6.68 -1.29 1.11
CA PRO A 101 -7.57 -0.91 0.01
C PRO A 101 -6.91 -0.91 -1.37
N TRP A 102 -5.58 -0.95 -1.43
CA TRP A 102 -4.81 -1.13 -2.66
C TRP A 102 -4.66 -2.59 -3.07
N HIS A 103 -5.02 -3.54 -2.21
CA HIS A 103 -4.77 -4.95 -2.48
C HIS A 103 -5.60 -5.45 -3.68
N ALA A 104 -4.91 -6.03 -4.65
CA ALA A 104 -5.52 -6.68 -5.81
C ALA A 104 -5.14 -8.17 -5.82
N LYS A 105 -6.14 -9.02 -5.99
CA LYS A 105 -5.95 -10.45 -6.23
C LYS A 105 -6.01 -10.71 -7.73
N ILE A 106 -5.01 -11.39 -8.25
CA ILE A 106 -4.87 -11.69 -9.67
C ILE A 106 -4.97 -13.20 -9.86
N SER A 107 -5.81 -13.62 -10.78
CA SER A 107 -6.04 -15.03 -11.12
C SER A 107 -5.82 -15.24 -12.59
N VAL A 108 -4.97 -16.21 -12.95
CA VAL A 108 -4.73 -16.60 -14.34
C VAL A 108 -5.13 -18.06 -14.51
N ILE A 109 -6.04 -18.33 -15.46
CA ILE A 109 -6.56 -19.67 -15.72
C ILE A 109 -5.93 -20.21 -17.00
N ARG A 110 -5.05 -21.21 -16.87
CA ARG A 110 -4.34 -21.85 -18.00
C ARG A 110 -4.88 -23.27 -18.22
N PRO A 111 -5.47 -23.59 -19.38
CA PRO A 111 -6.09 -24.91 -19.63
C PRO A 111 -5.18 -26.11 -19.31
N SER A 112 -3.88 -26.00 -19.58
CA SER A 112 -2.92 -27.10 -19.40
C SER A 112 -2.01 -26.98 -18.16
N LYS A 113 -1.98 -25.81 -17.49
CA LYS A 113 -1.07 -25.55 -16.35
C LYS A 113 -1.81 -25.28 -15.04
N GLY A 114 -3.15 -25.21 -15.06
CA GLY A 114 -3.97 -24.97 -13.88
C GLY A 114 -4.18 -23.48 -13.61
N HIS A 115 -4.37 -23.15 -12.33
CA HIS A 115 -4.66 -21.80 -11.85
C HIS A 115 -3.42 -21.20 -11.20
N GLU A 116 -2.99 -20.03 -11.68
CA GLU A 116 -1.96 -19.21 -11.04
C GLU A 116 -2.64 -18.11 -10.22
N SER A 117 -2.18 -17.91 -8.99
CA SER A 117 -2.69 -16.87 -8.10
C SER A 117 -1.53 -15.96 -7.70
N CYS A 118 -1.67 -14.68 -8.03
CA CYS A 118 -0.74 -13.63 -7.63
C CYS A 118 -1.49 -12.49 -6.92
N MET A 119 -0.72 -11.58 -6.33
CA MET A 119 -1.18 -10.33 -5.78
C MET A 119 -0.70 -9.15 -6.62
N GLY A 120 -1.30 -7.99 -6.39
CA GLY A 120 -0.87 -6.72 -6.95
C GLY A 120 -1.33 -5.56 -6.08
N ALA A 121 -0.98 -4.35 -6.51
CA ALA A 121 -1.38 -3.12 -5.87
C ALA A 121 -2.03 -2.17 -6.88
N ILE A 122 -3.18 -1.60 -6.51
CA ILE A 122 -3.81 -0.50 -7.25
C ILE A 122 -2.87 0.70 -7.16
N VAL A 123 -2.44 1.22 -8.30
CA VAL A 123 -1.56 2.41 -8.37
C VAL A 123 -2.25 3.60 -9.02
N SER A 124 -3.31 3.36 -9.80
CA SER A 124 -4.19 4.38 -10.36
C SER A 124 -5.59 3.80 -10.60
N GLU A 125 -6.48 4.57 -11.21
CA GLU A 125 -7.84 4.12 -11.50
C GLU A 125 -7.90 3.06 -12.61
N TYR A 126 -6.89 2.99 -13.48
CA TYR A 126 -6.80 1.98 -14.53
C TYR A 126 -5.72 0.93 -14.30
N PHE A 127 -4.74 1.19 -13.43
CA PHE A 127 -3.56 0.35 -13.34
C PHE A 127 -3.39 -0.38 -12.01
N VAL A 128 -3.02 -1.65 -12.13
CA VAL A 128 -2.55 -2.51 -11.03
C VAL A 128 -1.10 -2.89 -11.31
N LEU A 129 -0.20 -2.63 -10.36
CA LEU A 129 1.20 -3.03 -10.40
C LEU A 129 1.38 -4.40 -9.76
N THR A 130 2.14 -5.29 -10.42
CA THR A 130 2.38 -6.66 -9.98
C THR A 130 3.71 -7.19 -10.56
N ALA A 131 4.03 -8.46 -10.32
CA ALA A 131 5.21 -9.13 -10.88
C ALA A 131 4.93 -9.60 -12.32
N ALA A 132 5.99 -9.64 -13.14
CA ALA A 132 5.91 -10.08 -14.53
C ALA A 132 5.80 -11.61 -14.64
N HIS A 133 6.46 -12.37 -13.76
CA HIS A 133 6.47 -13.84 -13.78
C HIS A 133 5.09 -14.48 -13.54
N CYS A 134 4.14 -13.72 -13.00
CA CYS A 134 2.75 -14.16 -12.87
C CYS A 134 2.11 -14.48 -14.24
N PHE A 135 2.63 -13.90 -15.32
CA PHE A 135 2.12 -14.03 -16.68
C PHE A 135 3.17 -14.59 -17.64
N THR A 136 2.68 -15.05 -18.77
CA THR A 136 3.46 -15.49 -19.93
C THR A 136 2.91 -14.83 -21.19
N VAL A 137 3.69 -14.77 -22.26
CA VAL A 137 3.25 -14.21 -23.55
C VAL A 137 2.08 -14.97 -24.19
N ASP A 138 1.86 -16.22 -23.77
CA ASP A 138 0.77 -17.08 -24.23
C ASP A 138 -0.52 -16.87 -23.43
N ASP A 139 -0.49 -16.12 -22.32
CA ASP A 139 -1.68 -15.89 -21.51
C ASP A 139 -2.61 -14.88 -22.20
N GLU A 140 -3.78 -15.36 -22.59
CA GLU A 140 -4.79 -14.50 -23.21
C GLU A 140 -5.44 -13.57 -22.19
N LYS A 141 -5.76 -12.34 -22.60
CA LYS A 141 -6.34 -11.30 -21.73
C LYS A 141 -7.58 -11.77 -20.97
N HIS A 142 -8.44 -12.57 -21.62
CA HIS A 142 -9.66 -13.08 -21.01
C HIS A 142 -9.42 -14.12 -19.91
N SER A 143 -8.23 -14.74 -19.89
CA SER A 143 -7.82 -15.73 -18.88
C SER A 143 -7.34 -15.09 -17.58
N ILE A 144 -7.09 -13.77 -17.60
CA ILE A 144 -6.59 -12.99 -16.48
C ILE A 144 -7.76 -12.24 -15.84
N LYS A 145 -7.96 -12.46 -14.55
CA LYS A 145 -8.99 -11.81 -13.74
C LYS A 145 -8.35 -11.06 -12.59
N VAL A 146 -8.81 -9.83 -12.37
CA VAL A 146 -8.39 -8.98 -11.25
C VAL A 146 -9.58 -8.77 -10.32
N SER A 147 -9.41 -9.02 -9.02
CA SER A 147 -10.41 -8.74 -7.99
C SER A 147 -9.85 -7.74 -6.98
N VAL A 148 -10.63 -6.70 -6.68
CA VAL A 148 -10.26 -5.65 -5.71
C VAL A 148 -11.41 -5.39 -4.74
N GLY A 149 -11.08 -4.83 -3.56
CA GLY A 149 -12.06 -4.40 -2.56
C GLY A 149 -12.93 -5.50 -1.93
N GLY A 150 -12.58 -6.79 -2.12
CA GLY A 150 -13.32 -7.93 -1.59
C GLY A 150 -14.68 -8.16 -2.25
N LYS A 151 -14.87 -7.60 -3.44
CA LYS A 151 -16.11 -7.71 -4.20
C LYS A 151 -16.11 -9.01 -5.02
N ARG A 152 -17.32 -9.54 -5.29
CA ARG A 152 -17.50 -10.67 -6.24
C ARG A 152 -17.24 -10.27 -7.69
N GLN A 153 -17.27 -8.97 -7.99
CA GLN A 153 -16.95 -8.45 -9.31
C GLN A 153 -15.48 -8.72 -9.62
N GLU A 154 -15.23 -9.22 -10.83
CA GLU A 154 -13.90 -9.29 -11.42
C GLU A 154 -13.77 -8.22 -12.50
N TRP A 155 -12.59 -7.63 -12.62
CA TRP A 155 -12.25 -6.66 -13.64
C TRP A 155 -11.53 -7.35 -14.79
N GLU A 156 -11.94 -6.98 -16.00
CA GLU A 156 -11.31 -7.45 -17.23
C GLU A 156 -10.04 -6.66 -17.51
N VAL A 157 -9.08 -7.36 -18.08
CA VAL A 157 -7.77 -6.82 -18.45
C VAL A 157 -7.79 -6.35 -19.90
N GLU A 158 -7.43 -5.09 -20.13
CA GLU A 158 -7.21 -4.52 -21.45
C GLU A 158 -5.84 -4.94 -21.98
N GLU A 159 -4.81 -4.89 -21.14
CA GLU A 159 -3.43 -5.18 -21.51
C GLU A 159 -2.57 -5.49 -20.27
N VAL A 160 -1.57 -6.37 -20.44
CA VAL A 160 -0.48 -6.55 -19.48
C VAL A 160 0.80 -5.97 -20.09
N LEU A 161 1.32 -4.93 -19.46
CA LEU A 161 2.53 -4.23 -19.86
C LEU A 161 3.71 -4.80 -19.06
N PHE A 162 4.53 -5.62 -19.70
CA PHE A 162 5.78 -6.10 -19.11
C PHE A 162 6.86 -5.01 -19.14
N HIS A 163 7.77 -5.02 -18.17
CA HIS A 163 8.99 -4.23 -18.29
C HIS A 163 9.82 -4.72 -19.50
N PRO A 164 10.32 -3.82 -20.37
CA PRO A 164 10.98 -4.23 -21.62
C PRO A 164 12.24 -5.08 -21.44
N ASN A 165 12.91 -4.94 -20.29
CA ASN A 165 14.10 -5.73 -19.94
C ASN A 165 13.80 -7.04 -19.22
N TYR A 166 12.52 -7.35 -18.94
CA TYR A 166 12.15 -8.61 -18.29
C TYR A 166 12.39 -9.78 -19.26
N ASN A 167 13.19 -10.75 -18.83
CA ASN A 167 13.39 -11.99 -19.57
C ASN A 167 13.83 -13.12 -18.64
N LEU A 168 12.88 -13.98 -18.27
CA LEU A 168 13.09 -15.11 -17.37
C LEU A 168 14.16 -16.10 -17.87
N ASN A 169 14.36 -16.21 -19.18
CA ASN A 169 15.29 -17.16 -19.80
C ASN A 169 16.65 -16.54 -20.16
N ALA A 170 16.92 -15.27 -19.83
CA ALA A 170 18.09 -14.54 -20.31
C ALA A 170 19.43 -15.21 -19.96
N LYS A 171 19.49 -15.95 -18.85
CA LYS A 171 20.70 -16.63 -18.36
C LYS A 171 20.64 -18.15 -18.42
N LYS A 172 19.69 -18.72 -19.16
CA LYS A 172 19.55 -20.18 -19.32
C LYS A 172 20.80 -20.85 -19.88
N ALA A 173 21.48 -20.19 -20.82
CA ALA A 173 22.75 -20.67 -21.39
C ALA A 173 23.90 -20.75 -20.37
N LYS A 174 23.81 -20.01 -19.25
CA LYS A 174 24.75 -20.07 -18.12
C LYS A 174 24.34 -21.05 -17.03
N GLY A 175 23.29 -21.84 -17.26
CA GLY A 175 22.76 -22.79 -16.28
C GLY A 175 21.89 -22.16 -15.19
N ILE A 176 21.46 -20.90 -15.36
CA ILE A 176 20.50 -20.23 -14.46
C ILE A 176 19.09 -20.46 -15.06
N PRO A 177 18.23 -21.28 -14.43
CA PRO A 177 16.96 -21.68 -15.03
C PRO A 177 15.96 -20.53 -15.16
N GLU A 178 15.92 -19.65 -14.17
CA GLU A 178 14.99 -18.53 -14.08
C GLU A 178 15.78 -17.27 -13.68
N PHE A 179 15.57 -16.17 -14.39
CA PHE A 179 16.26 -14.89 -14.15
C PHE A 179 15.23 -13.77 -13.95
N TYR A 180 14.98 -13.42 -12.68
CA TYR A 180 13.91 -12.52 -12.24
C TYR A 180 14.26 -11.02 -12.33
N ASP A 181 15.25 -10.64 -13.14
CA ASP A 181 15.59 -9.23 -13.27
C ASP A 181 14.45 -8.46 -13.96
N TYR A 182 14.17 -7.24 -13.48
CA TYR A 182 13.05 -6.42 -13.95
C TYR A 182 11.68 -7.12 -13.89
N ASP A 183 11.47 -8.00 -12.91
CA ASP A 183 10.21 -8.73 -12.71
C ASP A 183 9.06 -7.85 -12.20
N VAL A 184 8.62 -6.92 -13.06
CA VAL A 184 7.47 -6.02 -12.81
C VAL A 184 6.62 -5.89 -14.07
N ALA A 185 5.31 -5.82 -13.86
CA ALA A 185 4.32 -5.61 -14.90
C ALA A 185 3.18 -4.71 -14.41
N LEU A 186 2.58 -3.98 -15.34
CA LEU A 186 1.39 -3.18 -15.12
C LEU A 186 0.21 -3.81 -15.85
N ILE A 187 -0.87 -4.09 -15.12
CA ILE A 187 -2.14 -4.51 -15.70
C ILE A 187 -2.97 -3.25 -15.94
N LYS A 188 -3.38 -3.01 -17.18
CA LYS A 188 -4.38 -2.00 -17.53
C LYS A 188 -5.76 -2.63 -17.54
N LEU A 189 -6.68 -2.08 -16.76
CA LEU A 189 -8.08 -2.53 -16.68
C LEU A 189 -8.91 -1.93 -17.82
N THR A 190 -9.93 -2.64 -18.29
CA THR A 190 -10.84 -2.10 -19.32
C THR A 190 -11.77 -1.00 -18.80
N LYS A 191 -12.02 -0.98 -17.48
CA LYS A 191 -12.92 -0.03 -16.83
C LYS A 191 -12.23 0.62 -15.64
N LYS A 192 -12.41 1.94 -15.55
CA LYS A 192 -11.95 2.77 -14.43
C LYS A 192 -12.48 2.25 -13.10
N LEU A 193 -11.59 2.11 -12.12
CA LEU A 193 -11.94 1.87 -10.72
C LEU A 193 -12.62 3.11 -10.14
N LYS A 194 -13.68 2.88 -9.36
CA LYS A 194 -14.27 3.92 -8.51
C LYS A 194 -13.65 3.79 -7.13
N TYR A 195 -12.95 4.82 -6.69
CA TYR A 195 -12.37 4.81 -5.35
C TYR A 195 -13.47 4.82 -4.29
N GLU A 196 -13.27 3.98 -3.28
CA GLU A 196 -14.15 3.72 -2.16
C GLU A 196 -13.27 3.40 -0.93
N THR A 197 -13.86 3.25 0.24
CA THR A 197 -13.08 2.94 1.48
C THR A 197 -12.27 1.63 1.38
N THR A 198 -12.67 0.70 0.52
CA THR A 198 -12.00 -0.59 0.27
C THR A 198 -11.21 -0.66 -1.05
N ILE A 199 -11.24 0.41 -1.86
CA ILE A 199 -10.56 0.49 -3.17
C ILE A 199 -9.87 1.84 -3.25
N ARG A 200 -8.56 1.88 -2.98
CA ARG A 200 -7.74 3.11 -2.99
C ARG A 200 -6.35 2.82 -3.53
N PRO A 201 -5.68 3.76 -4.19
CA PRO A 201 -4.35 3.51 -4.72
C PRO A 201 -3.31 3.49 -3.60
N ILE A 202 -2.20 2.75 -3.77
CA ILE A 202 -1.01 2.87 -2.92
C ILE A 202 -0.10 3.99 -3.45
N CYS A 203 0.68 4.62 -2.58
CA CYS A 203 1.62 5.65 -3.00
C CYS A 203 2.85 5.04 -3.70
N LEU A 204 3.25 5.60 -4.84
CA LEU A 204 4.45 5.20 -5.59
C LEU A 204 5.64 6.15 -5.32
N PRO A 205 6.89 5.67 -5.39
CA PRO A 205 8.06 6.53 -5.21
C PRO A 205 8.14 7.65 -6.26
N CYS A 206 8.77 8.75 -5.88
CA CYS A 206 9.04 9.94 -6.70
C CYS A 206 7.79 10.53 -7.35
N THR A 207 6.70 10.57 -6.59
CA THR A 207 5.44 11.25 -6.93
C THR A 207 5.12 12.36 -5.93
N GLU A 208 4.42 13.39 -6.38
CA GLU A 208 3.88 14.45 -5.51
C GLU A 208 3.02 13.88 -4.38
N GLY A 209 2.19 12.87 -4.69
CA GLY A 209 1.36 12.18 -3.69
C GLY A 209 2.19 11.58 -2.54
N SER A 210 3.33 10.97 -2.85
CA SER A 210 4.26 10.44 -1.85
C SER A 210 5.02 11.54 -1.10
N ILE A 211 5.41 12.64 -1.76
CA ILE A 211 6.02 13.81 -1.07
C ILE A 211 5.05 14.39 -0.03
N GLN A 212 3.77 14.54 -0.40
CA GLN A 212 2.72 14.99 0.52
C GLN A 212 2.44 13.97 1.62
N ALA A 213 2.39 12.67 1.30
CA ALA A 213 2.23 11.59 2.27
C ALA A 213 3.33 11.61 3.33
N LEU A 214 4.56 11.84 2.89
CA LEU A 214 5.72 11.98 3.75
C LEU A 214 5.82 13.38 4.38
N ARG A 215 4.88 14.31 4.16
CA ARG A 215 4.90 15.69 4.68
C ARG A 215 6.26 16.37 4.46
N LEU A 216 6.83 16.19 3.27
CA LEU A 216 8.09 16.80 2.84
C LEU A 216 7.82 18.08 2.04
N PRO A 217 8.79 19.02 1.96
CA PRO A 217 8.65 20.20 1.11
C PRO A 217 8.38 19.84 -0.35
N ARG A 218 7.61 20.66 -1.08
CA ARG A 218 7.33 20.44 -2.52
C ARG A 218 8.59 20.45 -3.39
N SER A 219 9.66 21.10 -2.94
CA SER A 219 10.97 21.11 -3.61
C SER A 219 11.79 19.83 -3.41
N THR A 220 11.25 18.83 -2.70
CA THR A 220 11.97 17.58 -2.43
C THR A 220 12.20 16.80 -3.72
N THR A 221 13.45 16.41 -3.96
CA THR A 221 13.86 15.62 -5.12
C THR A 221 13.59 14.13 -4.92
N CYS A 222 13.56 13.39 -6.03
CA CYS A 222 13.44 11.92 -6.01
C CYS A 222 14.55 11.25 -5.18
N GLN A 223 15.79 11.76 -5.26
CA GLN A 223 16.92 11.24 -4.49
C GLN A 223 16.76 11.46 -2.98
N GLN A 224 16.27 12.63 -2.56
CA GLN A 224 16.01 12.91 -1.14
C GLN A 224 14.91 11.99 -0.59
N GLN A 225 13.86 11.74 -1.38
CA GLN A 225 12.83 10.79 -0.98
C GLN A 225 13.38 9.36 -0.88
N MET A 226 14.23 8.95 -1.82
CA MET A 226 14.90 7.64 -1.77
C MET A 226 15.71 7.48 -0.48
N GLN A 227 16.44 8.51 -0.05
CA GLN A 227 17.19 8.49 1.20
C GLN A 227 16.28 8.42 2.44
N GLU A 228 15.09 9.04 2.37
CA GLU A 228 14.08 9.02 3.44
C GLU A 228 13.39 7.65 3.58
N LEU A 229 13.14 6.96 2.47
CA LEU A 229 12.43 5.67 2.43
C LEU A 229 13.38 4.46 2.48
N LEU A 230 14.52 4.53 1.79
CA LEU A 230 15.51 3.46 1.69
C LEU A 230 16.89 3.90 2.19
N PRO A 231 17.02 4.32 3.47
CA PRO A 231 18.32 4.64 4.05
C PRO A 231 19.23 3.40 4.11
N ALA A 232 20.55 3.61 4.23
CA ALA A 232 21.55 2.55 4.32
C ALA A 232 21.57 1.87 5.71
N LYS A 233 20.46 1.22 6.08
CA LYS A 233 20.26 0.49 7.34
C LYS A 233 19.20 -0.60 7.17
N ASP A 234 18.91 -1.34 8.24
CA ASP A 234 17.72 -2.20 8.28
C ASP A 234 16.46 -1.32 8.36
N ILE A 235 15.50 -1.56 7.46
CA ILE A 235 14.30 -0.73 7.31
C ILE A 235 13.07 -1.58 7.60
N GLU A 236 12.26 -1.15 8.57
CA GLU A 236 10.96 -1.77 8.82
C GLU A 236 10.04 -1.58 7.62
N ALA A 237 9.50 -2.69 7.14
CA ALA A 237 8.57 -2.76 6.03
C ALA A 237 7.51 -3.83 6.33
N LEU A 238 6.54 -3.97 5.44
CA LEU A 238 5.56 -5.02 5.51
C LEU A 238 5.11 -5.45 4.12
N PHE A 239 4.55 -6.65 4.05
CA PHE A 239 3.76 -7.10 2.92
C PHE A 239 2.41 -7.66 3.39
N VAL A 240 1.53 -7.98 2.44
CA VAL A 240 0.23 -8.56 2.70
C VAL A 240 0.24 -10.01 2.25
N SER A 241 -0.22 -10.92 3.10
CA SER A 241 -0.34 -12.34 2.80
C SER A 241 -1.77 -12.82 3.04
N GLU A 242 -2.25 -13.72 2.18
CA GLU A 242 -3.59 -14.32 2.29
C GLU A 242 -3.49 -15.69 2.97
N SER A 243 -4.10 -15.82 4.15
CA SER A 243 -4.22 -17.11 4.84
C SER A 243 -5.68 -17.37 5.21
N LYS A 244 -6.20 -18.55 4.85
CA LYS A 244 -7.61 -18.94 5.09
C LYS A 244 -8.61 -17.86 4.63
N LYS A 245 -8.39 -17.27 3.45
CA LYS A 245 -9.21 -16.19 2.85
C LYS A 245 -9.21 -14.87 3.64
N THR A 246 -8.26 -14.67 4.54
CA THR A 246 -8.09 -13.43 5.30
C THR A 246 -6.76 -12.80 4.95
N LEU A 247 -6.77 -11.50 4.65
CA LEU A 247 -5.56 -10.72 4.40
C LEU A 247 -4.93 -10.30 5.72
N THR A 248 -3.63 -10.57 5.87
CA THR A 248 -2.86 -10.21 7.07
C THR A 248 -1.58 -9.51 6.69
N ARG A 249 -1.20 -8.48 7.45
CA ARG A 249 0.08 -7.79 7.30
C ARG A 249 1.18 -8.64 7.92
N LYS A 250 2.32 -8.74 7.24
CA LYS A 250 3.53 -9.43 7.68
C LYS A 250 4.65 -8.41 7.75
N ALA A 251 5.04 -8.03 8.97
CA ALA A 251 6.15 -7.10 9.20
C ALA A 251 7.48 -7.80 8.88
N VAL A 252 8.36 -7.12 8.15
CA VAL A 252 9.68 -7.61 7.73
C VAL A 252 10.70 -6.48 7.80
N TYR A 253 11.98 -6.81 7.69
CA TYR A 253 13.05 -5.82 7.59
C TYR A 253 13.76 -5.91 6.24
N ILE A 254 13.81 -4.80 5.51
CA ILE A 254 14.64 -4.69 4.31
C ILE A 254 16.09 -4.53 4.76
N LYS A 255 16.95 -5.45 4.34
CA LYS A 255 18.38 -5.47 4.68
C LYS A 255 19.13 -4.54 3.72
N ASN A 256 19.11 -3.23 3.98
CA ASN A 256 19.74 -2.23 3.11
C ASN A 256 20.99 -1.58 3.73
N GLY A 257 21.45 -2.09 4.88
CA GLY A 257 22.69 -1.67 5.55
C GLY A 257 23.83 -2.67 5.38
N ASP A 258 24.59 -2.87 6.45
CA ASP A 258 25.69 -3.82 6.57
C ASP A 258 25.30 -5.27 6.24
N LYS A 259 24.05 -5.66 6.53
CA LYS A 259 23.50 -7.01 6.29
C LYS A 259 23.07 -7.28 4.85
N LYS A 260 23.12 -6.28 3.96
CA LYS A 260 22.68 -6.42 2.57
C LYS A 260 23.41 -7.55 1.85
N ALA A 261 24.74 -7.51 1.86
CA ALA A 261 25.56 -8.50 1.17
C ALA A 261 25.36 -9.94 1.71
N SER A 262 25.12 -10.11 3.02
CA SER A 262 24.78 -11.43 3.56
C SER A 262 23.40 -11.91 3.12
N CYS A 263 22.42 -11.01 3.07
CA CYS A 263 21.07 -11.33 2.59
C CYS A 263 21.10 -11.77 1.12
N GLU A 264 21.86 -11.05 0.29
CA GLU A 264 22.01 -11.39 -1.13
C GLU A 264 22.72 -12.72 -1.35
N ARG A 265 23.81 -13.02 -0.61
CA ARG A 265 24.55 -14.28 -0.74
C ARG A 265 23.70 -15.53 -0.46
N ASP A 266 22.72 -15.42 0.42
CA ASP A 266 21.82 -16.54 0.73
C ASP A 266 20.98 -16.99 -0.50
N ALA A 267 20.90 -16.18 -1.57
CA ALA A 267 20.32 -16.57 -2.87
C ALA A 267 20.94 -17.84 -3.47
N LEU A 268 22.21 -18.13 -3.17
CA LEU A 268 22.89 -19.32 -3.69
C LEU A 268 22.33 -20.64 -3.14
N HIS A 269 21.52 -20.58 -2.08
CA HIS A 269 20.78 -21.73 -1.56
C HIS A 269 19.45 -21.99 -2.30
N ALA A 270 19.08 -21.14 -3.26
CA ALA A 270 17.82 -21.29 -3.98
C ALA A 270 17.89 -22.48 -4.96
N PRO A 271 16.80 -23.26 -5.11
CA PRO A 271 16.77 -24.40 -6.02
C PRO A 271 17.13 -24.00 -7.46
N GLY A 272 18.13 -24.68 -8.04
CA GLY A 272 18.58 -24.40 -9.40
C GLY A 272 19.67 -23.33 -9.50
N TYR A 273 20.03 -22.66 -8.40
CA TYR A 273 21.15 -21.71 -8.34
C TYR A 273 22.42 -22.32 -7.71
N ASP A 274 22.42 -23.62 -7.41
CA ASP A 274 23.53 -24.33 -6.76
C ASP A 274 24.87 -24.26 -7.52
N LYS A 275 24.80 -24.01 -8.84
CA LYS A 275 25.98 -23.91 -9.73
C LYS A 275 26.40 -22.46 -10.00
N VAL A 276 25.67 -21.47 -9.48
CA VAL A 276 25.98 -20.05 -9.65
C VAL A 276 27.18 -19.71 -8.76
N LYS A 277 28.26 -19.22 -9.36
CA LYS A 277 29.50 -18.88 -8.63
C LYS A 277 29.48 -17.47 -8.06
N ASP A 278 28.90 -16.54 -8.83
CA ASP A 278 28.79 -15.14 -8.44
C ASP A 278 27.31 -14.79 -8.25
N VAL A 279 26.95 -14.45 -7.01
CA VAL A 279 25.58 -14.08 -6.63
C VAL A 279 25.07 -12.88 -7.42
N SER A 280 25.96 -11.98 -7.87
CA SER A 280 25.57 -10.82 -8.68
C SER A 280 25.00 -11.20 -10.06
N GLU A 281 25.22 -12.44 -10.50
CA GLU A 281 24.61 -12.96 -11.72
C GLU A 281 23.12 -13.25 -11.57
N VAL A 282 22.60 -13.42 -10.35
CA VAL A 282 21.17 -13.70 -10.09
C VAL A 282 20.53 -12.61 -9.24
N VAL A 283 21.26 -12.06 -8.27
CA VAL A 283 20.85 -10.93 -7.44
C VAL A 283 21.43 -9.65 -8.01
N THR A 284 20.60 -9.06 -8.84
CA THR A 284 20.78 -7.83 -9.55
C THR A 284 20.57 -6.59 -8.65
N PRO A 285 21.16 -5.41 -8.97
CA PRO A 285 20.89 -4.15 -8.26
C PRO A 285 19.42 -3.75 -8.16
N ARG A 286 18.55 -4.33 -8.99
CA ARG A 286 17.10 -4.10 -8.94
C ARG A 286 16.45 -4.73 -7.71
N PHE A 287 17.12 -5.61 -6.96
CA PHE A 287 16.50 -6.28 -5.82
C PHE A 287 16.69 -5.56 -4.49
N LEU A 288 15.62 -5.58 -3.69
CA LEU A 288 15.65 -5.44 -2.23
C LEU A 288 15.58 -6.84 -1.62
N CYS A 289 16.20 -7.03 -0.45
CA CYS A 289 16.24 -8.31 0.25
C CYS A 289 15.61 -8.21 1.64
N THR A 290 14.69 -9.12 1.96
CA THR A 290 14.06 -9.29 3.29
C THR A 290 14.22 -10.73 3.76
N GLY A 291 13.66 -11.09 4.92
CA GLY A 291 13.71 -12.46 5.42
C GLY A 291 14.93 -12.73 6.31
N GLY A 292 15.03 -13.96 6.78
CA GLY A 292 16.02 -14.46 7.73
C GLY A 292 15.74 -14.06 9.18
N VAL A 293 16.75 -14.22 10.04
CA VAL A 293 16.59 -14.17 11.51
C VAL A 293 17.21 -12.97 12.22
N ALA A 294 17.89 -12.09 11.48
CA ALA A 294 18.55 -10.90 12.01
C ALA A 294 18.12 -9.66 11.21
N PRO A 295 17.74 -8.53 11.85
CA PRO A 295 17.75 -8.30 13.30
C PRO A 295 16.63 -9.03 14.07
N TYR A 296 15.57 -9.44 13.36
CA TYR A 296 14.45 -10.23 13.90
C TYR A 296 14.13 -11.38 12.95
N ALA A 297 13.34 -12.34 13.42
CA ALA A 297 12.81 -13.42 12.58
C ALA A 297 11.69 -12.86 11.68
N ASP A 298 12.03 -12.62 10.43
CA ASP A 298 11.08 -12.14 9.42
C ASP A 298 10.21 -13.31 8.91
N PRO A 299 8.89 -13.13 8.77
CA PRO A 299 8.05 -14.04 8.01
C PRO A 299 8.46 -14.02 6.52
N ASN A 300 8.37 -15.17 5.86
CA ASN A 300 8.62 -15.29 4.42
C ASN A 300 7.33 -15.23 3.60
N THR A 301 7.48 -14.91 2.31
CA THR A 301 6.38 -14.89 1.35
C THR A 301 5.94 -16.30 0.93
N CYS A 302 4.65 -16.47 0.65
CA CYS A 302 4.14 -17.66 -0.04
C CYS A 302 4.06 -17.43 -1.55
N LYS A 303 3.99 -18.50 -2.35
CA LYS A 303 3.75 -18.41 -3.80
C LYS A 303 2.54 -17.55 -4.18
N GLY A 304 1.47 -17.60 -3.38
CA GLY A 304 0.27 -16.80 -3.61
C GLY A 304 0.44 -15.31 -3.31
N ASP A 305 1.52 -14.92 -2.63
CA ASP A 305 1.83 -13.52 -2.26
C ASP A 305 2.66 -12.82 -3.36
N SER A 306 3.21 -13.57 -4.32
CA SER A 306 4.00 -13.06 -5.44
C SER A 306 3.27 -11.94 -6.20
N GLY A 307 4.03 -10.91 -6.60
CA GLY A 307 3.49 -9.69 -7.22
C GLY A 307 2.90 -8.69 -6.23
N GLY A 308 2.69 -9.07 -4.97
CA GLY A 308 2.21 -8.17 -3.94
C GLY A 308 3.17 -7.01 -3.64
N PRO A 309 2.68 -5.91 -3.04
CA PRO A 309 3.50 -4.76 -2.69
C PRO A 309 4.37 -5.02 -1.45
N LEU A 310 5.65 -4.63 -1.53
CA LEU A 310 6.49 -4.39 -0.35
C LEU A 310 6.33 -2.92 0.05
N ILE A 311 5.90 -2.70 1.29
CA ILE A 311 5.34 -1.43 1.76
C ILE A 311 6.14 -0.88 2.94
N ILE A 312 6.40 0.43 2.93
CA ILE A 312 6.86 1.16 4.10
C ILE A 312 5.68 1.97 4.66
N HIS A 313 5.42 1.80 5.95
CA HIS A 313 4.45 2.59 6.68
C HIS A 313 5.15 3.76 7.38
N LYS A 314 4.86 4.99 6.96
CA LYS A 314 5.51 6.19 7.52
C LYS A 314 4.52 7.35 7.58
N ARG A 315 4.51 8.10 8.70
CA ARG A 315 3.62 9.25 8.94
C ARG A 315 2.14 8.92 8.67
N SER A 316 1.71 7.73 9.08
CA SER A 316 0.34 7.19 8.89
C SER A 316 -0.06 6.98 7.42
N ARG A 317 0.92 6.80 6.53
CA ARG A 317 0.72 6.56 5.10
C ARG A 317 1.52 5.35 4.65
N PHE A 318 1.00 4.67 3.64
CA PHE A 318 1.57 3.45 3.08
C PHE A 318 2.17 3.73 1.70
N ILE A 319 3.47 3.52 1.57
CA ILE A 319 4.23 3.77 0.34
C ILE A 319 4.80 2.45 -0.16
N GLN A 320 4.49 2.07 -1.39
CA GLN A 320 5.09 0.90 -2.02
C GLN A 320 6.52 1.24 -2.42
N VAL A 321 7.48 0.41 -2.02
CA VAL A 321 8.89 0.54 -2.41
C VAL A 321 9.40 -0.66 -3.21
N GLY A 322 8.66 -1.76 -3.21
CA GLY A 322 8.97 -2.91 -4.04
C GLY A 322 7.78 -3.76 -4.46
N VAL A 323 8.06 -4.73 -5.32
CA VAL A 323 7.14 -5.78 -5.78
C VAL A 323 7.74 -7.13 -5.38
N ILE A 324 6.98 -7.96 -4.68
CA ILE A 324 7.40 -9.32 -4.31
C ILE A 324 7.68 -10.12 -5.58
N SER A 325 8.89 -10.65 -5.70
CA SER A 325 9.34 -11.36 -6.90
C SER A 325 9.56 -12.85 -6.62
N TRP A 326 10.59 -13.19 -5.84
CA TRP A 326 10.94 -14.60 -5.59
C TRP A 326 11.57 -14.79 -4.21
N GLY A 327 11.58 -16.03 -3.72
CA GLY A 327 12.16 -16.40 -2.43
C GLY A 327 13.09 -17.60 -2.53
N VAL A 328 14.06 -17.69 -1.61
CA VAL A 328 15.07 -18.77 -1.57
C VAL A 328 14.44 -20.10 -1.17
N VAL A 329 13.48 -20.08 -0.25
CA VAL A 329 12.85 -21.28 0.32
C VAL A 329 11.33 -21.15 0.26
N ASP A 330 10.66 -22.14 -0.32
CA ASP A 330 9.19 -22.26 -0.29
C ASP A 330 8.72 -22.80 1.07
N VAL A 331 8.64 -21.91 2.06
CA VAL A 331 8.27 -22.27 3.45
C VAL A 331 6.82 -22.70 3.58
N CYS A 332 5.95 -22.30 2.66
CA CYS A 332 4.52 -22.56 2.73
C CYS A 332 4.16 -24.00 2.34
N LYS A 333 5.08 -24.73 1.70
CA LYS A 333 4.98 -26.18 1.49
C LYS A 333 5.52 -27.02 2.65
N ARG A 334 6.42 -26.48 3.49
CA ARG A 334 7.09 -27.21 4.58
C ARG A 334 7.19 -26.33 5.84
N PRO A 335 6.09 -26.20 6.61
CA PRO A 335 5.98 -25.21 7.68
C PRO A 335 6.77 -25.56 8.97
N GLN A 336 7.44 -26.72 9.04
CA GLN A 336 7.93 -27.26 10.32
C GLN A 336 9.26 -26.66 10.80
N GLN A 337 10.05 -26.00 9.94
CA GLN A 337 11.22 -25.19 10.32
C GLN A 337 11.65 -24.28 9.16
N VAL A 338 11.72 -22.97 9.39
CA VAL A 338 12.20 -21.99 8.42
C VAL A 338 13.71 -21.81 8.61
N PRO A 339 14.56 -22.12 7.61
CA PRO A 339 15.99 -21.94 7.73
C PRO A 339 16.38 -20.46 7.87
N GLY A 340 17.48 -20.17 8.56
CA GLY A 340 17.97 -18.79 8.73
C GLY A 340 18.36 -18.07 7.43
N TYR A 341 18.63 -18.84 6.37
CA TYR A 341 18.92 -18.35 5.01
C TYR A 341 17.67 -18.18 4.13
N ALA A 342 16.46 -18.37 4.67
CA ALA A 342 15.22 -18.12 3.93
C ALA A 342 15.03 -16.61 3.71
N ARG A 343 15.45 -16.13 2.53
CA ARG A 343 15.30 -14.74 2.08
C ARG A 343 14.22 -14.60 1.02
N ASP A 344 13.66 -13.40 0.94
CA ASP A 344 12.74 -12.99 -0.12
C ASP A 344 13.31 -11.76 -0.83
N PHE A 345 13.20 -11.75 -2.15
CA PHE A 345 13.71 -10.72 -3.05
C PHE A 345 12.55 -9.99 -3.73
N HIS A 346 12.68 -8.67 -3.79
CA HIS A 346 11.64 -7.76 -4.28
C HIS A 346 12.22 -6.79 -5.28
N ILE A 347 11.50 -6.47 -6.36
CA ILE A 347 11.98 -5.45 -7.30
C ILE A 347 11.84 -4.08 -6.67
N ASN A 348 12.95 -3.37 -6.51
CA ASN A 348 13.03 -1.99 -6.04
C ASN A 348 12.42 -1.04 -7.08
N LEU A 349 11.34 -0.35 -6.71
CA LEU A 349 10.64 0.54 -7.61
C LEU A 349 11.49 1.72 -8.08
N TYR A 350 12.48 2.17 -7.29
CA TYR A 350 13.40 3.23 -7.71
C TYR A 350 14.22 2.85 -8.95
N HIS A 351 14.49 1.56 -9.17
CA HIS A 351 15.26 1.10 -10.34
C HIS A 351 14.42 0.93 -11.62
N VAL A 352 13.09 1.04 -11.52
CA VAL A 352 12.16 0.94 -12.67
C VAL A 352 11.31 2.21 -12.85
N LEU A 353 11.66 3.29 -12.15
CA LEU A 353 10.98 4.59 -12.23
C LEU A 353 10.84 5.14 -13.65
N PRO A 354 11.85 5.09 -14.55
CA PRO A 354 11.70 5.60 -15.90
C PRO A 354 10.55 4.93 -16.65
N TRP A 355 10.43 3.61 -16.52
CA TRP A 355 9.36 2.84 -17.14
C TRP A 355 8.00 3.14 -16.49
N LEU A 356 7.92 3.19 -15.15
CA LEU A 356 6.69 3.57 -14.45
C LEU A 356 6.21 4.96 -14.87
N LYS A 357 7.11 5.95 -14.91
CA LYS A 357 6.81 7.33 -15.34
C LYS A 357 6.32 7.37 -16.78
N GLU A 358 6.92 6.60 -17.68
CA GLU A 358 6.48 6.52 -19.08
C GLU A 358 5.08 5.92 -19.21
N LYS A 359 4.81 4.79 -18.54
CA LYS A 359 3.54 4.06 -18.68
C LYS A 359 2.37 4.71 -17.93
N LEU A 360 2.65 5.38 -16.81
CA LEU A 360 1.65 6.03 -15.96
C LEU A 360 1.58 7.55 -16.16
N LYS A 361 2.18 8.09 -17.23
CA LYS A 361 2.23 9.55 -17.50
C LYS A 361 0.86 10.22 -17.59
N ASN A 362 -0.19 9.47 -17.96
CA ASN A 362 -1.55 9.98 -18.15
C ASN A 362 -2.47 9.69 -16.95
N GLU A 363 -1.93 9.18 -15.85
CA GLU A 363 -2.70 8.76 -14.67
C GLU A 363 -2.70 9.83 -13.55
N ASP A 364 -2.25 11.05 -13.85
CA ASP A 364 -2.21 12.19 -12.93
C ASP A 364 -1.50 11.92 -11.59
N LEU A 365 -0.50 11.02 -11.58
CA LEU A 365 0.24 10.64 -10.37
C LEU A 365 1.29 11.69 -9.95
N GLY A 366 1.61 12.66 -10.81
CA GLY A 366 2.57 13.73 -10.52
C GLY A 366 3.98 13.21 -10.26
N PHE A 367 4.56 12.44 -11.19
CA PHE A 367 5.97 12.01 -11.08
C PHE A 367 6.93 13.21 -11.17
N LEU A 368 7.93 13.24 -10.28
CA LEU A 368 8.99 14.26 -10.24
C LEU A 368 9.89 14.24 -11.48
#